data_AF-A0A956SCN8-F1
#
_entry.id   AF-A0A956SCN8-F1
#
_cell.length_a   1.000
_cell.length_b   1.000
_cell.length_c   1.000
_cell.angle_alpha   90.00
_cell.angle_beta   90.00
_cell.angle_gamma   90.00
#
_symmetry.space_group_name_H-M   'P 1'
#
loop_
_entity.id
_entity.type
_entity.pdbx_description
1 polymer ?
#
loop_
_entity_poly.entity_id
_entity_poly.type
_entity_poly.pdbx_seq_one_letter_code
_entity_poly.pdbx_strand_id
1 'polypeptide(L)'
;MTHFIDTEEGRIEIRHAPPADWQVPTWWHALTLQRARAGTSPHPWQIQLPADQCIAGVPAFPLTHASREQAVAVSKFQRLVLPAALGLFLEYEFLGTVLPLPYLGEESDGRWSSGLLLLGHSTAMKAGAEDATRKEAYETAFGPGATQLLLSFVHACTEAWAQAGLPPRKLGPLEVSPIDGSRSLFADFGVAENRLVHLPPQIDEDDPIWLPMRRSGSSVVWRIEGDS
;
A
#
# COMPACT_ATOMS: atom_id res chain seq x y z
N MET A 1 23.69 5.07 -4.91
CA MET A 1 23.89 4.26 -6.14
C MET A 1 22.60 4.33 -6.94
N THR A 2 22.67 4.35 -8.28
CA THR A 2 21.48 4.38 -9.15
C THR A 2 21.48 3.12 -9.98
N HIS A 3 20.40 2.35 -9.94
CA HIS A 3 20.17 1.21 -10.84
C HIS A 3 19.13 1.58 -11.88
N PHE A 4 19.16 0.88 -13.00
CA PHE A 4 18.17 1.05 -14.05
C PHE A 4 17.65 -0.33 -14.44
N ILE A 5 16.34 -0.42 -14.63
CA ILE A 5 15.71 -1.54 -15.30
C ILE A 5 15.32 -1.06 -16.69
N ASP A 6 15.99 -1.60 -17.69
CA ASP A 6 15.64 -1.36 -19.09
C ASP A 6 14.48 -2.28 -19.46
N THR A 7 13.39 -1.72 -19.95
CA THR A 7 12.20 -2.47 -20.38
C THR A 7 11.85 -2.11 -21.83
N GLU A 8 11.00 -2.91 -22.48
CA GLU A 8 10.52 -2.62 -23.84
C GLU A 8 9.76 -1.28 -23.94
N GLU A 9 9.16 -0.83 -22.84
CA GLU A 9 8.32 0.38 -22.76
C GLU A 9 9.08 1.62 -22.24
N GLY A 10 10.35 1.45 -21.84
CA GLY A 10 11.17 2.54 -21.31
C GLY A 10 12.10 2.10 -20.17
N ARG A 11 12.71 3.08 -19.52
CA ARG A 11 13.72 2.85 -18.48
C ARG A 11 13.19 3.29 -17.12
N ILE A 12 13.20 2.39 -16.14
CA ILE A 12 12.85 2.70 -14.75
C ILE A 12 14.14 2.96 -13.98
N GLU A 13 14.29 4.15 -13.40
CA GLU A 13 15.39 4.51 -12.51
C GLU A 13 15.06 4.06 -11.07
N ILE A 14 15.98 3.33 -10.44
CA ILE A 14 15.90 2.96 -9.02
C ILE A 14 16.92 3.77 -8.24
N ARG A 15 16.44 4.53 -7.25
CA ARG A 15 17.27 5.33 -6.34
C ARG A 15 17.30 4.73 -4.95
N HIS A 16 18.48 4.73 -4.34
CA HIS A 16 18.76 3.97 -3.11
C HIS A 16 18.66 4.75 -1.81
N ALA A 17 18.67 6.08 -1.87
CA ALA A 17 18.58 6.91 -0.69
C ALA A 17 17.38 7.84 -0.86
N PRO A 18 16.43 7.90 0.09
CA PRO A 18 15.37 8.91 0.05
C PRO A 18 15.99 10.32 -0.05
N PRO A 19 15.31 11.31 -0.68
CA PRO A 19 15.73 12.70 -0.60
C PRO A 19 15.85 13.16 0.85
N ALA A 20 16.80 14.05 1.14
CA ALA A 20 17.07 14.53 2.49
C ALA A 20 15.90 15.32 3.10
N ASP A 21 15.02 15.86 2.27
CA ASP A 21 13.82 16.61 2.63
C ASP A 21 12.58 15.73 2.83
N TRP A 22 12.66 14.42 2.56
CA TRP A 22 11.52 13.53 2.66
C TRP A 22 11.11 13.34 4.12
N GLN A 23 9.89 13.81 4.44
CA GLN A 23 9.26 13.58 5.73
C GLN A 23 8.59 12.21 5.77
N VAL A 24 9.26 11.25 6.37
CA VAL A 24 8.73 9.91 6.58
C VAL A 24 7.99 9.88 7.93
N PRO A 25 6.74 9.38 7.99
CA PRO A 25 6.01 9.29 9.25
C PRO A 25 6.68 8.32 10.22
N THR A 26 6.58 8.58 11.53
CA THR A 26 7.25 7.77 12.57
C THR A 26 6.88 6.30 12.52
N TRP A 27 5.63 5.98 12.19
CA TRP A 27 5.16 4.59 12.06
C TRP A 27 5.90 3.82 10.97
N TRP A 28 6.46 4.48 9.97
CA TRP A 28 7.22 3.84 8.90
C TRP A 28 8.48 3.16 9.43
N HIS A 29 9.16 3.81 10.38
CA HIS A 29 10.35 3.28 11.02
C HIS A 29 10.05 2.09 11.95
N ALA A 30 8.79 1.92 12.36
CA ALA A 30 8.36 0.76 13.14
C ALA A 30 8.11 -0.48 12.27
N LEU A 31 8.01 -0.32 10.94
CA LEU A 31 7.73 -1.43 10.04
C LEU A 31 9.00 -2.22 9.78
N THR A 32 9.00 -3.50 10.14
CA THR A 32 10.07 -4.41 9.77
C THR A 32 9.63 -5.25 8.59
N LEU A 33 10.36 -5.18 7.47
CA LEU A 33 10.11 -6.07 6.34
C LEU A 33 10.88 -7.38 6.52
N GLN A 34 10.20 -8.51 6.35
CA GLN A 34 10.78 -9.84 6.47
C GLN A 34 10.43 -10.70 5.25
N ARG A 35 11.36 -11.54 4.82
CA ARG A 35 11.10 -12.50 3.75
C ARG A 35 10.19 -13.61 4.31
N ALA A 36 9.06 -13.82 3.65
CA ALA A 36 8.19 -14.93 4.01
C ALA A 36 8.88 -16.27 3.73
N ARG A 37 8.60 -17.27 4.56
CA ARG A 37 9.11 -18.63 4.32
C ARG A 37 8.51 -19.17 3.03
N ALA A 38 9.33 -19.88 2.24
CA ALA A 38 8.89 -20.47 0.99
C ALA A 38 7.66 -21.37 1.22
N GLY A 39 6.59 -21.15 0.45
CA GLY A 39 5.35 -21.92 0.53
C GLY A 39 4.39 -21.54 1.65
N THR A 40 4.74 -20.61 2.55
CA THR A 40 3.85 -20.22 3.67
C THR A 40 3.01 -18.98 3.37
N SER A 41 3.38 -18.20 2.36
CA SER A 41 2.74 -16.92 2.02
C SER A 41 2.50 -16.82 0.52
N PRO A 42 1.40 -16.17 0.08
CA PRO A 42 1.21 -15.82 -1.32
C PRO A 42 2.14 -14.69 -1.79
N HIS A 43 2.80 -13.99 -0.86
CA HIS A 43 3.69 -12.87 -1.13
C HIS A 43 5.09 -13.13 -0.56
N PRO A 44 6.15 -12.72 -1.26
CA PRO A 44 7.53 -12.98 -0.84
C PRO A 44 7.97 -12.17 0.39
N TRP A 45 7.33 -11.03 0.66
CA TRP A 45 7.68 -10.11 1.73
C TRP A 45 6.49 -9.79 2.63
N GLN A 46 6.73 -9.77 3.93
CA GLN A 46 5.76 -9.49 4.98
C GLN A 46 6.22 -8.32 5.83
N ILE A 47 5.27 -7.49 6.25
CA ILE A 47 5.48 -6.46 7.27
C ILE A 47 5.18 -7.09 8.63
N GLN A 48 6.17 -7.03 9.50
CA GLN A 48 6.04 -7.38 10.90
C GLN A 48 5.86 -6.08 11.70
N LEU A 49 4.76 -6.02 12.45
CA LEU A 49 4.57 -5.00 13.48
C LEU A 49 5.25 -5.45 14.78
N PRO A 50 5.85 -4.54 15.56
CA PRO A 50 6.33 -4.86 16.89
C PRO A 50 5.20 -5.37 17.78
N ALA A 51 5.47 -6.40 18.61
CA ALA A 51 4.44 -7.11 19.37
C ALA A 51 3.69 -6.22 20.39
N ASP A 52 4.31 -5.14 20.82
CA ASP A 52 3.81 -4.15 21.78
C ASP A 52 3.30 -2.87 21.11
N GLN A 53 3.31 -2.80 19.77
CA GLN A 53 2.87 -1.63 19.03
C GLN A 53 1.57 -1.90 18.28
N CYS A 54 0.69 -0.91 18.38
CA CYS A 54 -0.50 -0.82 17.57
C CYS A 54 -0.37 0.40 16.66
N ILE A 55 -0.56 0.21 15.36
CA ILE A 55 -0.57 1.31 14.40
C ILE A 55 -2.00 1.58 13.97
N ALA A 56 -2.40 2.85 13.90
CA ALA A 56 -3.70 3.22 13.35
C ALA A 56 -3.70 2.97 11.84
N GLY A 57 -4.76 2.37 11.31
CA GLY A 57 -4.92 2.19 9.88
C GLY A 57 -6.39 2.13 9.47
N VAL A 58 -6.65 2.14 8.16
CA VAL A 58 -8.00 2.10 7.61
C VAL A 58 -8.17 0.83 6.78
N PRO A 59 -8.94 -0.17 7.26
CA PRO A 59 -9.29 -1.33 6.45
C PRO A 59 -10.18 -0.94 5.28
N ALA A 60 -9.85 -1.42 4.08
CA ALA A 60 -10.58 -1.23 2.85
C ALA A 60 -10.80 -2.57 2.16
N PHE A 61 -11.92 -2.67 1.42
CA PHE A 61 -12.31 -3.86 0.67
C PHE A 61 -12.15 -5.18 1.46
N PRO A 62 -12.75 -5.32 2.66
CA PRO A 62 -12.63 -6.55 3.43
C PRO A 62 -13.40 -7.69 2.74
N LEU A 63 -12.75 -8.84 2.64
CA LEU A 63 -13.37 -10.14 2.48
C LEU A 63 -13.25 -10.83 3.84
N THR A 64 -14.37 -11.08 4.51
CA THR A 64 -14.42 -11.78 5.80
C THR A 64 -15.10 -13.13 5.65
N HIS A 65 -14.91 -14.00 6.64
CA HIS A 65 -15.56 -15.30 6.71
C HIS A 65 -15.38 -16.20 5.46
N ALA A 66 -14.26 -16.05 4.76
CA ALA A 66 -13.98 -16.78 3.53
C ALA A 66 -13.20 -18.08 3.78
N SER A 67 -13.18 -18.96 2.78
CA SER A 67 -12.19 -20.04 2.77
C SER A 67 -10.78 -19.46 2.59
N ARG A 68 -9.77 -20.21 3.05
CA ARG A 68 -8.36 -19.83 2.85
C ARG A 68 -8.02 -19.60 1.38
N GLU A 69 -8.54 -20.45 0.49
CA GLU A 69 -8.30 -20.34 -0.96
C GLU A 69 -8.83 -19.02 -1.52
N GLN A 70 -10.05 -18.63 -1.16
CA GLN A 70 -10.64 -17.35 -1.57
C GLN A 70 -9.86 -16.16 -1.03
N ALA A 71 -9.48 -16.19 0.26
CA ALA A 71 -8.71 -15.12 0.89
C ALA A 71 -7.32 -14.97 0.24
N VAL A 72 -6.63 -16.09 -0.04
CA VAL A 72 -5.36 -16.10 -0.76
C VAL A 72 -5.51 -15.57 -2.19
N ALA A 73 -6.55 -15.98 -2.91
CA ALA A 73 -6.81 -15.51 -4.27
C ALA A 73 -7.02 -13.99 -4.30
N VAL A 74 -7.85 -13.45 -3.40
CA VAL A 74 -8.07 -12.00 -3.27
C VAL A 74 -6.78 -11.26 -2.94
N SER A 75 -5.98 -11.78 -2.01
CA SER A 75 -4.70 -11.17 -1.65
C SER A 75 -3.73 -11.10 -2.85
N LYS A 76 -3.67 -12.15 -3.68
CA LYS A 76 -2.87 -12.15 -4.92
C LYS A 76 -3.38 -11.13 -5.94
N PHE A 77 -4.69 -11.03 -6.13
CA PHE A 77 -5.27 -10.03 -7.02
C PHE A 77 -4.98 -8.61 -6.55
N GLN A 78 -5.07 -8.34 -5.24
CA GLN A 78 -4.74 -7.03 -4.68
C GLN A 78 -3.31 -6.63 -4.99
N ARG A 79 -2.34 -7.54 -4.83
CA ARG A 79 -0.94 -7.27 -5.20
C ARG A 79 -0.75 -6.90 -6.68
N LEU A 80 -1.56 -7.46 -7.58
CA LEU A 80 -1.50 -7.13 -9.00
C LEU A 80 -2.20 -5.81 -9.35
N VAL A 81 -3.24 -5.43 -8.62
CA VAL A 81 -4.03 -4.22 -8.88
C VAL A 81 -3.41 -2.99 -8.22
N LEU A 82 -2.78 -3.15 -7.06
CA LEU A 82 -2.19 -2.05 -6.30
C LEU A 82 -1.20 -1.18 -7.09
N PRO A 83 -0.30 -1.72 -7.93
CA PRO A 83 0.61 -0.89 -8.69
C PRO A 83 -0.13 0.03 -9.69
N ALA A 84 -1.20 -0.46 -10.32
CA ALA A 84 -2.06 0.37 -11.17
C ALA A 84 -2.79 1.46 -10.35
N ALA A 85 -3.31 1.11 -9.17
CA ALA A 85 -3.94 2.08 -8.27
C ALA A 85 -2.97 3.16 -7.78
N LEU A 86 -1.72 2.80 -7.48
CA LEU A 86 -0.66 3.74 -7.10
C LEU A 86 -0.32 4.67 -8.27
N GLY A 87 -0.27 4.14 -9.50
CA GLY A 87 -0.11 4.92 -10.72
C GLY A 87 -1.18 6.02 -10.85
N LEU A 88 -2.46 5.64 -10.77
CA LEU A 88 -3.58 6.60 -10.79
C LEU A 88 -3.52 7.58 -9.63
N PHE A 89 -3.12 7.13 -8.44
CA PHE A 89 -3.06 7.98 -7.25
C PHE A 89 -2.01 9.08 -7.34
N LEU A 90 -0.88 8.83 -8.03
CA LEU A 90 0.18 9.83 -8.23
C LEU A 90 -0.32 11.05 -9.01
N GLU A 91 -1.35 10.91 -9.85
CA GLU A 91 -1.96 12.05 -10.56
C GLU A 91 -2.62 13.07 -9.62
N TYR A 92 -2.89 12.70 -8.36
CA TYR A 92 -3.45 13.62 -7.39
C TYR A 92 -2.42 14.53 -6.73
N GLU A 93 -1.13 14.24 -6.85
CA GLU A 93 -0.03 15.08 -6.34
C GLU A 93 -0.14 15.42 -4.83
N PHE A 94 -0.54 14.46 -4.01
CA PHE A 94 -0.64 14.68 -2.56
C PHE A 94 0.74 14.91 -1.91
N LEU A 95 0.77 15.78 -0.91
CA LEU A 95 1.91 15.95 0.00
C LEU A 95 1.70 15.06 1.23
N GLY A 96 2.06 13.79 1.08
CA GLY A 96 1.86 12.80 2.13
C GLY A 96 2.29 11.40 1.74
N THR A 97 2.24 10.48 2.68
CA THR A 97 2.56 9.07 2.48
C THR A 97 1.29 8.24 2.49
N VAL A 98 1.15 7.33 1.53
CA VAL A 98 0.16 6.24 1.54
C VAL A 98 0.89 4.93 1.42
N LEU A 99 0.67 4.04 2.38
CA LEU A 99 1.18 2.68 2.34
C LEU A 99 0.01 1.69 2.31
N PRO A 100 -0.32 1.15 1.13
CA PRO A 100 -1.30 0.08 0.99
C PRO A 100 -0.68 -1.26 1.37
N LEU A 101 -1.28 -1.91 2.36
CA LEU A 101 -0.83 -3.19 2.89
C LEU A 101 -1.93 -4.25 2.66
N PRO A 102 -1.85 -5.08 1.61
CA PRO A 102 -2.67 -6.28 1.55
C PRO A 102 -2.52 -7.07 2.85
N TYR A 103 -3.62 -7.61 3.36
CA TYR A 103 -3.57 -8.47 4.53
C TYR A 103 -4.23 -9.82 4.28
N LEU A 104 -3.79 -10.80 5.05
CA LEU A 104 -4.35 -12.13 5.14
C LEU A 104 -4.30 -12.55 6.62
N GLY A 105 -5.41 -13.01 7.16
CA GLY A 105 -5.47 -13.44 8.57
C GLY A 105 -6.56 -14.46 8.81
N GLU A 106 -6.30 -15.39 9.73
CA GLU A 106 -7.29 -16.32 10.23
C GLU A 106 -8.15 -15.63 11.31
N GLU A 107 -9.46 -15.82 11.23
CA GLU A 107 -10.44 -15.32 12.19
C GLU A 107 -10.62 -16.34 13.33
N SER A 108 -11.23 -15.91 14.44
CA SER A 108 -11.41 -16.76 15.64
C SER A 108 -12.27 -18.00 15.41
N ASP A 109 -13.08 -18.03 14.34
CA ASP A 109 -13.90 -19.17 13.96
C ASP A 109 -13.22 -20.10 12.93
N GLY A 110 -11.92 -19.88 12.66
CA GLY A 110 -11.12 -20.67 11.72
C GLY A 110 -11.33 -20.29 10.24
N ARG A 111 -12.18 -19.30 9.95
CA ARG A 111 -12.32 -18.74 8.60
C ARG A 111 -11.19 -17.76 8.32
N TRP A 112 -11.09 -17.33 7.07
CA TRP A 112 -10.03 -16.44 6.62
C TRP A 112 -10.59 -15.09 6.20
N SER A 113 -9.82 -14.05 6.52
CA SER A 113 -10.04 -12.67 6.09
C SER A 113 -8.92 -12.24 5.16
N SER A 114 -9.27 -11.42 4.16
CA SER A 114 -8.30 -10.71 3.33
C SER A 114 -8.85 -9.36 2.92
N GLY A 115 -7.98 -8.37 2.81
CA GLY A 115 -8.39 -7.02 2.47
C GLY A 115 -7.18 -6.14 2.28
N LEU A 116 -7.45 -4.85 2.20
CA LEU A 116 -6.40 -3.86 2.12
C LEU A 116 -6.39 -3.09 3.42
N LEU A 117 -5.22 -2.88 4.01
CA LEU A 117 -5.03 -1.96 5.11
C LEU A 117 -4.31 -0.73 4.58
N LEU A 118 -4.86 0.45 4.82
CA LEU A 118 -4.26 1.71 4.42
C LEU A 118 -3.61 2.37 5.63
N LEU A 119 -2.31 2.60 5.55
CA LEU A 119 -1.62 3.54 6.42
C LEU A 119 -1.43 4.85 5.66
N GLY A 120 -1.68 5.96 6.35
CA GLY A 120 -1.60 7.30 5.76
C GLY A 120 -0.77 8.23 6.62
N HIS A 121 -0.19 9.24 5.97
CA HIS A 121 0.27 10.44 6.62
C HIS A 121 0.10 11.60 5.65
N SER A 122 -0.54 12.69 6.05
CA SER A 122 -0.68 13.89 5.24
C SER A 122 -0.07 15.08 5.96
N THR A 123 0.73 15.88 5.26
CA THR A 123 1.36 17.08 5.84
C THR A 123 0.60 18.36 5.51
N ALA A 124 -0.27 18.32 4.50
CA ALA A 124 -1.09 19.45 4.08
C ALA A 124 -2.43 19.02 3.46
N MET A 125 -3.41 19.92 3.52
CA MET A 125 -4.62 19.79 2.69
C MET A 125 -4.29 20.15 1.25
N LYS A 126 -4.89 19.44 0.29
CA LYS A 126 -4.83 19.83 -1.13
C LYS A 126 -5.54 21.17 -1.33
N ALA A 127 -4.96 22.07 -2.13
CA ALA A 127 -5.62 23.35 -2.42
C ALA A 127 -7.00 23.12 -3.08
N GLY A 128 -8.03 23.81 -2.59
CA GLY A 128 -9.41 23.64 -3.09
C GLY A 128 -10.19 22.47 -2.47
N ALA A 129 -9.61 21.78 -1.49
CA ALA A 129 -10.27 20.80 -0.65
C ALA A 129 -11.51 21.37 0.07
N GLU A 130 -12.70 20.84 -0.21
CA GLU A 130 -13.91 21.20 0.55
C GLU A 130 -13.93 20.54 1.94
N ASP A 131 -14.19 21.34 2.99
CA ASP A 131 -14.26 20.88 4.39
C ASP A 131 -15.39 19.86 4.64
N ALA A 132 -16.44 19.83 3.80
CA ALA A 132 -17.65 19.03 4.02
C ALA A 132 -17.41 17.51 4.01
N THR A 133 -16.29 17.05 3.44
CA THR A 133 -15.92 15.62 3.35
C THR A 133 -14.94 15.19 4.44
N ARG A 134 -14.48 16.12 5.28
CA ARG A 134 -13.44 15.90 6.29
C ARG A 134 -13.94 15.01 7.42
N LYS A 135 -13.20 13.94 7.71
CA LYS A 135 -13.45 13.06 8.86
C LYS A 135 -12.44 13.39 9.95
N GLU A 136 -12.87 14.00 11.04
CA GLU A 136 -12.00 14.41 12.15
C GLU A 136 -11.07 13.27 12.62
N ALA A 137 -11.59 12.05 12.77
CA ALA A 137 -10.79 10.89 13.16
C ALA A 137 -9.58 10.62 12.26
N TYR A 138 -9.69 10.89 10.95
CA TYR A 138 -8.60 10.66 10.00
C TYR A 138 -7.54 11.74 10.13
N GLU A 139 -8.01 12.98 10.26
CA GLU A 139 -7.14 14.16 10.42
C GLU A 139 -6.33 14.06 11.71
N THR A 140 -6.96 13.60 12.79
CA THR A 140 -6.30 13.35 14.08
C THR A 140 -5.28 12.21 13.97
N ALA A 141 -5.62 11.11 13.30
CA ALA A 141 -4.77 9.93 13.25
C ALA A 141 -3.59 10.07 12.27
N PHE A 142 -3.78 10.76 11.16
CA PHE A 142 -2.87 10.73 10.02
C PHE A 142 -2.41 12.11 9.56
N GLY A 143 -2.89 13.19 10.18
CA GLY A 143 -2.50 14.57 9.86
C GLY A 143 -3.45 15.29 8.90
N PRO A 144 -3.24 16.60 8.68
CA PRO A 144 -4.13 17.44 7.90
C PRO A 144 -4.20 17.03 6.43
N GLY A 145 -5.41 16.83 5.91
CA GLY A 145 -5.67 16.36 4.54
C GLY A 145 -5.77 14.84 4.41
N ALA A 146 -5.61 14.09 5.50
CA ALA A 146 -5.63 12.64 5.48
C ALA A 146 -6.94 12.04 4.94
N THR A 147 -8.08 12.70 5.20
CA THR A 147 -9.37 12.23 4.66
C THR A 147 -9.33 12.14 3.14
N GLN A 148 -8.86 13.21 2.49
CA GLN A 148 -8.81 13.25 1.03
C GLN A 148 -7.74 12.32 0.47
N LEU A 149 -6.58 12.28 1.11
CA LEU A 149 -5.49 11.38 0.73
C LEU A 149 -5.95 9.90 0.75
N LEU A 150 -6.57 9.45 1.83
CA LEU A 150 -7.02 8.06 1.95
C LEU A 150 -8.22 7.75 1.04
N LEU A 151 -9.20 8.66 0.95
CA LEU A 151 -10.37 8.43 0.09
C LEU A 151 -10.02 8.49 -1.41
N SER A 152 -9.08 9.35 -1.81
CA SER A 152 -8.59 9.38 -3.19
C SER A 152 -7.84 8.10 -3.53
N PHE A 153 -7.08 7.54 -2.59
CA PHE A 153 -6.44 6.24 -2.80
C PHE A 153 -7.47 5.09 -2.91
N VAL A 154 -8.53 5.10 -2.09
CA VAL A 154 -9.65 4.15 -2.23
C VAL A 154 -10.33 4.28 -3.58
N HIS A 155 -10.50 5.52 -4.07
CA HIS A 155 -11.05 5.78 -5.40
C HIS A 155 -10.15 5.19 -6.50
N ALA A 156 -8.84 5.48 -6.45
CA ALA A 156 -7.85 4.91 -7.37
C ALA A 156 -7.84 3.38 -7.35
N CYS A 157 -7.99 2.74 -6.18
CA CYS A 157 -8.15 1.29 -6.07
C CYS A 157 -9.41 0.79 -6.78
N THR A 158 -10.53 1.50 -6.62
CA THR A 158 -11.81 1.12 -7.24
C THR A 158 -11.73 1.25 -8.76
N GLU A 159 -11.10 2.32 -9.24
CA GLU A 159 -10.87 2.54 -10.65
C GLU A 159 -9.93 1.50 -11.26
N ALA A 160 -8.77 1.25 -10.65
CA ALA A 160 -7.84 0.22 -11.11
C ALA A 160 -8.48 -1.17 -11.16
N TRP A 161 -9.34 -1.48 -10.17
CA TRP A 161 -10.09 -2.73 -10.14
C TRP A 161 -11.10 -2.82 -11.30
N ALA A 162 -11.79 -1.73 -11.61
CA ALA A 162 -12.72 -1.64 -12.73
C ALA A 162 -12.00 -1.72 -14.09
N GLN A 163 -10.86 -1.03 -14.25
CA GLN A 163 -10.04 -1.07 -15.47
C GLN A 163 -9.47 -2.47 -15.74
N ALA A 164 -9.23 -3.26 -14.69
CA ALA A 164 -8.84 -4.67 -14.79
C ALA A 164 -10.01 -5.60 -15.20
N GLY A 165 -11.23 -5.08 -15.40
CA GLY A 165 -12.40 -5.86 -15.76
C GLY A 165 -12.90 -6.79 -14.65
N LEU A 166 -12.52 -6.51 -13.39
CA LEU A 166 -12.88 -7.35 -12.25
C LEU A 166 -14.25 -6.94 -11.67
N PRO A 167 -15.01 -7.88 -11.07
CA PRO A 167 -16.29 -7.55 -10.45
C PRO A 167 -16.16 -6.51 -9.34
N PRO A 168 -17.12 -5.56 -9.20
CA PRO A 168 -17.05 -4.52 -8.18
C PRO A 168 -16.88 -5.12 -6.78
N ARG A 169 -15.92 -4.58 -6.02
CA ARG A 169 -15.75 -4.95 -4.61
C ARG A 169 -16.58 -4.05 -3.72
N LYS A 170 -17.16 -4.63 -2.69
CA LYS A 170 -17.81 -3.86 -1.62
C LYS A 170 -16.74 -3.16 -0.79
N LEU A 171 -16.90 -1.86 -0.64
CA LEU A 171 -16.17 -1.08 0.34
C LEU A 171 -16.75 -1.40 1.73
N GLY A 172 -15.88 -1.75 2.68
CA GLY A 172 -16.28 -1.89 4.08
C GLY A 172 -16.42 -0.53 4.77
N PRO A 173 -16.75 -0.52 6.07
CA PRO A 173 -16.65 0.69 6.87
C PRO A 173 -15.21 1.21 6.84
N LEU A 174 -15.04 2.43 6.32
CA LEU A 174 -13.77 3.12 6.32
C LEU A 174 -13.59 3.82 7.66
N GLU A 175 -13.22 3.06 8.67
CA GLU A 175 -13.00 3.52 10.04
C GLU A 175 -11.53 3.38 10.44
N VAL A 176 -11.03 4.34 11.21
CA VAL A 176 -9.70 4.25 11.81
C VAL A 176 -9.74 3.12 12.83
N SER A 177 -8.90 2.12 12.64
CA SER A 177 -8.84 0.94 13.49
C SER A 177 -7.42 0.71 14.00
N PRO A 178 -7.27 0.27 15.25
CA PRO A 178 -6.00 -0.27 15.72
C PRO A 178 -5.64 -1.54 14.93
N ILE A 179 -4.39 -1.63 14.50
CA ILE A 179 -3.84 -2.80 13.80
C ILE A 179 -2.81 -3.45 14.69
N ASP A 180 -3.04 -4.72 15.00
CA ASP A 180 -2.13 -5.58 15.74
C ASP A 180 -1.41 -6.58 14.81
N GLY A 181 -0.48 -7.34 15.37
CA GLY A 181 0.28 -8.37 14.66
C GLY A 181 -0.49 -9.67 14.36
N SER A 182 -1.82 -9.72 14.54
CA SER A 182 -2.61 -10.95 14.30
C SER A 182 -2.75 -11.30 12.82
N ARG A 183 -2.49 -10.33 11.93
CA ARG A 183 -2.63 -10.48 10.48
C ARG A 183 -1.26 -10.46 9.81
N SER A 184 -1.11 -11.29 8.79
CA SER A 184 0.01 -11.14 7.86
C SER A 184 -0.25 -9.92 7.00
N LEU A 185 0.60 -8.91 7.13
CA LEU A 185 0.60 -7.71 6.29
C LEU A 185 1.66 -7.88 5.21
N PHE A 186 1.37 -7.43 4.00
CA PHE A 186 2.26 -7.52 2.85
C PHE A 186 2.48 -6.13 2.28
N ALA A 187 3.66 -5.87 1.72
CA ALA A 187 3.95 -4.59 1.11
C ALA A 187 4.95 -4.75 -0.03
N ASP A 188 4.55 -4.36 -1.22
CA ASP A 188 5.44 -4.28 -2.39
C ASP A 188 5.81 -2.82 -2.66
N PHE A 189 4.80 -1.94 -2.64
CA PHE A 189 4.95 -0.53 -2.96
C PHE A 189 4.17 0.38 -2.00
N GLY A 190 4.64 1.61 -1.89
CA GLY A 190 3.93 2.73 -1.30
C GLY A 190 4.10 3.99 -2.15
N VAL A 191 3.39 5.04 -1.77
CA VAL A 191 3.62 6.38 -2.29
C VAL A 191 4.05 7.26 -1.12
N ALA A 192 5.04 8.10 -1.37
CA ALA A 192 5.38 9.16 -0.47
C ALA A 192 5.65 10.45 -1.23
N GLU A 193 4.98 11.49 -0.77
CA GLU A 193 4.72 12.71 -1.52
C GLU A 193 4.11 12.32 -2.87
N ASN A 194 4.81 12.63 -3.96
CA ASN A 194 4.41 12.27 -5.31
C ASN A 194 5.37 11.27 -5.96
N ARG A 195 5.84 10.29 -5.17
CA ARG A 195 6.87 9.34 -5.60
C ARG A 195 6.49 7.93 -5.21
N LEU A 196 6.71 7.00 -6.12
CA LEU A 196 6.57 5.58 -5.81
C LEU A 196 7.79 5.07 -5.03
N VAL A 197 7.52 4.28 -4.01
CA VAL A 197 8.51 3.65 -3.14
C VAL A 197 8.37 2.14 -3.25
N HIS A 198 9.44 1.45 -3.59
CA HIS A 198 9.50 -0.01 -3.54
C HIS A 198 10.12 -0.44 -2.21
N LEU A 199 9.38 -1.29 -1.50
CA LEU A 199 9.70 -1.67 -0.13
C LEU A 199 10.63 -2.90 -0.06
N PRO A 200 10.44 -3.94 -0.88
CA PRO A 200 11.35 -5.08 -0.88
C PRO A 200 12.82 -4.69 -1.13
N PRO A 201 13.76 -5.30 -0.40
CA PRO A 201 15.19 -5.06 -0.59
C PRO A 201 15.71 -5.73 -1.87
N GLN A 202 14.95 -6.58 -2.54
CA GLN A 202 15.37 -7.18 -3.79
C GLN A 202 14.30 -6.93 -4.82
N ILE A 203 14.73 -6.50 -6.00
CA ILE A 203 13.87 -6.35 -7.16
C ILE A 203 14.01 -7.64 -7.97
N ASP A 204 12.88 -8.29 -8.18
CA ASP A 204 12.75 -9.39 -9.11
C ASP A 204 12.12 -8.82 -10.39
N GLU A 205 12.91 -8.71 -11.46
CA GLU A 205 12.49 -8.12 -12.74
C GLU A 205 11.44 -8.98 -13.46
N ASP A 206 11.40 -10.28 -13.13
CA ASP A 206 10.43 -11.25 -13.66
C ASP A 206 9.09 -11.20 -12.90
N ASP A 207 9.00 -10.45 -11.80
CA ASP A 207 7.77 -10.36 -11.02
C ASP A 207 6.68 -9.57 -11.79
N PRO A 208 5.50 -10.16 -12.04
CA PRO A 208 4.44 -9.52 -12.80
C PRO A 208 3.91 -8.22 -12.17
N ILE A 209 4.18 -7.94 -10.89
CA ILE A 209 3.76 -6.67 -10.25
C ILE A 209 4.41 -5.43 -10.88
N TRP A 210 5.51 -5.60 -11.60
CA TRP A 210 6.14 -4.49 -12.32
C TRP A 210 5.39 -4.14 -13.59
N LEU A 211 4.62 -5.06 -14.18
CA LEU A 211 3.93 -4.82 -15.45
C LEU A 211 2.96 -3.62 -15.40
N PRO A 212 2.09 -3.47 -14.37
CA PRO A 212 1.23 -2.30 -14.30
C PRO A 212 1.99 -1.01 -13.97
N MET A 213 3.10 -1.09 -13.22
CA MET A 213 3.98 0.07 -12.98
C MET A 213 4.64 0.59 -14.27
N ARG A 214 5.01 -0.32 -15.18
CA ARG A 214 5.58 0.05 -16.49
C ARG A 214 4.61 0.94 -17.28
N ARG A 215 3.30 0.64 -17.18
CA ARG A 215 2.24 1.36 -17.90
C ARG A 215 1.84 2.69 -17.29
N SER A 216 2.07 2.90 -15.98
CA SER A 216 1.66 4.13 -15.29
C SER A 216 2.62 5.31 -15.52
N GLY A 217 3.67 5.15 -16.33
CA GLY A 217 4.61 6.23 -16.67
C GLY A 217 5.55 6.65 -15.53
N SER A 218 5.58 5.92 -14.42
CA SER A 218 6.47 6.21 -13.30
C SER A 218 7.91 5.85 -13.67
N SER A 219 8.74 6.87 -13.94
CA SER A 219 10.14 6.66 -14.38
C SER A 219 11.13 6.50 -13.23
N VAL A 220 10.73 6.73 -11.98
CA VAL A 220 11.61 6.65 -10.80
C VAL A 220 10.91 5.92 -9.66
N VAL A 221 11.61 4.94 -9.09
CA VAL A 221 11.19 4.19 -7.91
C VAL A 221 12.27 4.30 -6.84
N TRP A 222 11.89 4.67 -5.61
CA TRP A 222 12.83 4.73 -4.50
C TRP A 222 12.86 3.41 -3.77
N ARG A 223 14.04 2.87 -3.54
CA ARG A 223 14.27 1.68 -2.73
C ARG A 223 14.69 2.11 -1.34
N ILE A 224 14.10 1.49 -0.34
CA ILE A 224 14.58 1.61 1.03
C ILE A 224 15.66 0.55 1.24
N GLU A 225 16.87 0.99 1.59
CA GLU A 225 17.92 0.09 2.04
C GLU A 225 17.54 -0.41 3.44
N GLY A 226 17.33 -1.72 3.57
CA GLY A 226 17.34 -2.37 4.88
C GLY A 226 18.78 -2.68 5.24
N ASP A 227 19.15 -2.46 6.50
CA ASP A 227 20.43 -2.94 7.05
C ASP A 227 20.49 -4.46 6.87
N SER A 228 21.22 -4.92 5.86
CA SER A 228 21.42 -6.34 5.53
C SER A 228 22.45 -6.99 6.45
#